data_AF-A0A9E6W8S0-F1
#
_entry.id   AF-A0A9E6W8S0-F1
#
_cell.length_a   1.000
_cell.length_b   1.000
_cell.length_c   1.000
_cell.angle_alpha   90.00
_cell.angle_beta   90.00
_cell.angle_gamma   90.00
#
_symmetry.space_group_name_H-M   'P 1'
#
loop_
_entity.id
_entity.type
_entity.pdbx_description
1 polymer ?
#
loop_
_entity_poly.entity_id
_entity_poly.type
_entity_poly.pdbx_seq_one_letter_code
_entity_poly.pdbx_strand_id
1 'polypeptide(L)'
;MVKRDMMAVNALPFILVLFLVVIYSFDKIIYLIALFAPLSLTLSEIMPGFGFDMFLPTEPLLLGLLIVFLLKLVHERGFDKQILTHPVSLAIYINLLWLFLTALTSTMPVVSIKFLLARIWFVAGLYFLTAKMFSEGKNIEKYVWLYVVSLVVVIFYTLNRHFGYGIWNKEVANFVCNPFYKDHTSYG
;
A
#
# COMPACT_ATOMS: atom_id res chain seq x y z
N MET A 1 36.73 -1.82 -0.55
CA MET A 1 35.84 -1.56 0.60
C MET A 1 34.82 -0.52 0.17
N VAL A 2 33.70 -0.96 -0.45
CA VAL A 2 32.66 -0.05 -0.95
C VAL A 2 31.90 0.48 0.26
N LYS A 3 32.06 1.77 0.57
CA LYS A 3 31.38 2.42 1.69
C LYS A 3 29.86 2.31 1.51
N ARG A 4 29.16 2.04 2.61
CA ARG A 4 27.69 1.96 2.71
C ARG A 4 26.98 3.16 2.05
N ASP A 5 27.64 4.32 2.05
CA ASP A 5 27.19 5.56 1.41
C ASP A 5 27.10 5.46 -0.13
N MET A 6 27.99 4.72 -0.79
CA MET A 6 27.95 4.51 -2.25
C MET A 6 26.79 3.59 -2.67
N MET A 7 26.35 2.67 -1.80
CA MET A 7 25.19 1.81 -2.08
C MET A 7 23.88 2.62 -2.04
N ALA A 8 23.75 3.58 -1.13
CA ALA A 8 22.62 4.49 -1.06
C ALA A 8 22.55 5.43 -2.29
N VAL A 9 23.70 5.94 -2.75
CA VAL A 9 23.78 6.75 -3.98
C VAL A 9 23.45 5.93 -5.24
N ASN A 10 23.82 4.65 -5.29
CA ASN A 10 23.44 3.76 -6.40
C ASN A 10 21.95 3.37 -6.39
N ALA A 11 21.27 3.42 -5.24
CA ALA A 11 19.82 3.26 -5.17
C ALA A 11 19.06 4.53 -5.60
N LEU A 12 19.70 5.70 -5.54
CA LEU A 12 19.14 6.99 -5.92
C LEU A 12 18.55 7.03 -7.36
N PRO A 13 19.23 6.53 -8.41
CA PRO A 13 18.64 6.48 -9.75
C PRO A 13 17.43 5.54 -9.84
N PHE A 14 17.40 4.44 -9.08
CA PHE A 14 16.21 3.57 -9.03
C PHE A 14 15.05 4.25 -8.32
N ILE A 15 15.32 4.97 -7.22
CA ILE A 15 14.31 5.75 -6.50
C ILE A 15 13.79 6.90 -7.38
N LEU A 16 14.66 7.58 -8.12
CA LEU A 16 14.29 8.65 -9.05
C LEU A 16 13.50 8.12 -10.25
N VAL A 17 13.89 6.99 -10.83
CA VAL A 17 13.11 6.33 -11.89
C VAL A 17 11.76 5.86 -11.36
N LEU A 18 11.69 5.32 -10.14
CA LEU A 18 10.42 4.98 -9.49
C LEU A 18 9.55 6.23 -9.34
N PHE A 19 10.10 7.34 -8.83
CA PHE A 19 9.41 8.63 -8.72
C PHE A 19 8.94 9.19 -10.07
N LEU A 20 9.77 9.08 -11.11
CA LEU A 20 9.42 9.53 -12.46
C LEU A 20 8.33 8.65 -13.10
N VAL A 21 8.41 7.32 -12.92
CA VAL A 21 7.36 6.39 -13.37
C VAL A 21 6.05 6.65 -12.61
N VAL A 22 6.13 6.97 -11.31
CA VAL A 22 5.01 7.40 -10.48
C VAL A 22 4.35 8.66 -11.05
N ILE A 23 5.12 9.65 -11.48
CA ILE A 23 4.56 10.86 -12.09
C ILE A 23 4.00 10.60 -13.49
N TYR A 24 4.60 9.69 -14.27
CA TYR A 24 4.33 9.57 -15.70
C TYR A 24 3.29 8.49 -16.08
N SER A 25 2.88 7.60 -15.17
CA SER A 25 1.93 6.53 -15.50
C SER A 25 1.04 6.10 -14.33
N PHE A 26 -0.10 6.78 -14.19
CA PHE A 26 -1.14 6.53 -13.19
C PHE A 26 -1.49 5.03 -13.02
N ASP A 27 -1.77 4.34 -14.12
CA ASP A 27 -2.20 2.93 -14.07
C ASP A 27 -1.08 2.00 -13.60
N LYS A 28 0.18 2.34 -13.92
CA LYS A 28 1.35 1.54 -13.53
C LYS A 28 1.60 1.59 -12.04
N ILE A 29 1.31 2.72 -11.37
CA ILE A 29 1.45 2.82 -9.91
C ILE A 29 0.52 1.83 -9.22
N ILE A 30 -0.73 1.71 -9.68
CA ILE A 30 -1.71 0.79 -9.10
C ILE A 30 -1.24 -0.66 -9.28
N TYR A 31 -0.72 -1.00 -10.45
CA TYR A 31 -0.11 -2.32 -10.68
C TYR A 31 1.13 -2.58 -9.81
N LEU A 32 1.98 -1.57 -9.60
CA LEU A 32 3.14 -1.69 -8.71
C LEU A 32 2.69 -1.87 -7.25
N ILE A 33 1.67 -1.13 -6.80
CA ILE A 33 1.10 -1.30 -5.46
C ILE A 33 0.54 -2.71 -5.30
N ALA A 34 -0.20 -3.23 -6.29
CA ALA A 34 -0.73 -4.60 -6.26
C ALA A 34 0.40 -5.65 -6.17
N LEU A 35 1.46 -5.47 -6.95
CA LEU A 35 2.63 -6.35 -6.95
C LEU A 35 3.38 -6.30 -5.63
N PHE A 36 3.64 -5.10 -5.10
CA PHE A 36 4.42 -4.91 -3.88
C PHE A 36 3.60 -5.04 -2.59
N ALA A 37 2.27 -5.09 -2.64
CA ALA A 37 1.45 -5.25 -1.43
C ALA A 37 1.85 -6.49 -0.61
N PRO A 38 1.97 -7.70 -1.19
CA PRO A 38 2.43 -8.87 -0.44
C PRO A 38 3.93 -8.86 -0.12
N LEU A 39 4.72 -8.18 -0.93
CA LEU A 39 6.19 -8.14 -0.81
C LEU A 39 6.71 -6.96 0.02
N SER A 40 5.81 -6.15 0.57
CA SER A 40 6.19 -4.96 1.33
C SER A 40 6.83 -5.34 2.65
N LEU A 41 7.81 -4.55 3.07
CA LEU A 41 8.55 -4.75 4.31
C LEU A 41 8.31 -3.57 5.23
N THR A 42 8.23 -3.83 6.52
CA THR A 42 8.07 -2.76 7.51
C THR A 42 9.41 -2.06 7.71
N LEU A 43 9.37 -0.74 7.87
CA LEU A 43 10.58 0.06 8.09
C LEU A 43 11.34 -0.39 9.35
N SER A 44 10.61 -0.84 10.37
CA SER A 44 11.14 -1.46 11.58
C SER A 44 12.04 -2.68 11.33
N GLU A 45 11.75 -3.50 10.32
CA GLU A 45 12.57 -4.67 9.93
C GLU A 45 13.82 -4.24 9.16
N ILE A 46 13.71 -3.20 8.33
CA ILE A 46 14.82 -2.70 7.51
C ILE A 46 15.80 -1.86 8.34
N MET A 47 15.28 -1.01 9.23
CA MET A 47 16.04 -0.06 10.03
C MET A 47 15.53 -0.03 11.48
N PRO A 48 16.05 -0.95 12.33
CA PRO A 48 15.65 -1.02 13.73
C PRO A 48 15.96 0.27 14.49
N GLY A 49 15.01 0.75 15.29
CA GLY A 49 15.17 1.96 16.14
C GLY A 49 14.62 3.27 15.56
N PHE A 50 13.94 3.24 14.42
CA PHE A 50 13.22 4.40 13.90
C PHE A 50 11.92 4.67 14.68
N GLY A 51 11.60 5.95 14.94
CA GLY A 51 10.45 6.36 15.76
C GLY A 51 9.07 6.27 15.07
N PHE A 52 9.02 5.83 13.81
CA PHE A 52 7.80 5.55 13.07
C PHE A 52 8.00 4.32 12.19
N ASP A 53 6.90 3.60 11.93
CA ASP A 53 6.89 2.39 11.12
C ASP A 53 6.01 2.63 9.90
N MET A 54 6.44 2.14 8.74
CA MET A 54 5.73 2.23 7.47
C MET A 54 6.06 1.06 6.57
N PHE A 55 5.13 0.66 5.70
CA PHE A 55 5.37 -0.36 4.68
C PHE A 55 6.07 0.23 3.45
N LEU A 56 7.29 -0.24 3.18
CA LEU A 56 8.06 0.12 1.99
C LEU A 56 7.98 -1.00 0.93
N PRO A 57 7.82 -0.67 -0.38
CA PRO A 57 7.66 0.66 -0.98
C PRO A 57 6.19 1.13 -1.08
N THR A 58 5.24 0.36 -0.54
CA THR A 58 3.80 0.52 -0.80
C THR A 58 3.22 1.83 -0.27
N GLU A 59 3.58 2.26 0.93
CA GLU A 59 3.11 3.53 1.48
C GLU A 59 3.62 4.76 0.71
N PRO A 60 4.93 4.87 0.36
CA PRO A 60 5.40 5.94 -0.52
C PRO A 60 4.70 5.94 -1.89
N LEU A 61 4.43 4.77 -2.47
CA LEU A 61 3.70 4.64 -3.74
C LEU A 61 2.25 5.13 -3.62
N LEU A 62 1.56 4.78 -2.52
CA LEU A 62 0.21 5.27 -2.23
C LEU A 62 0.17 6.79 -2.03
N LEU A 63 1.17 7.35 -1.36
CA LEU A 63 1.31 8.80 -1.20
C LEU A 63 1.52 9.48 -2.56
N GLY A 64 2.41 8.93 -3.41
CA GLY A 64 2.60 9.40 -4.78
C GLY A 64 1.30 9.36 -5.59
N LEU A 65 0.56 8.24 -5.50
CA LEU A 65 -0.74 8.06 -6.14
C LEU A 65 -1.76 9.13 -5.73
N LEU A 66 -1.79 9.50 -4.44
CA LEU A 66 -2.67 10.56 -3.93
C LEU A 66 -2.34 11.93 -4.54
N ILE A 67 -1.07 12.34 -4.52
CA ILE A 67 -0.64 13.64 -5.07
C ILE A 67 -1.05 13.73 -6.54
N VAL A 68 -0.78 12.65 -7.27
CA VAL A 68 -1.07 12.51 -8.69
C VAL A 68 -2.58 12.53 -8.95
N PHE A 69 -3.39 11.88 -8.11
CA PHE A 69 -4.86 11.95 -8.16
C PHE A 69 -5.39 13.38 -7.93
N LEU A 70 -4.89 14.08 -6.90
CA LEU A 70 -5.28 15.46 -6.60
C LEU A 70 -4.94 16.41 -7.76
N LEU A 71 -3.74 16.28 -8.34
CA LEU A 71 -3.34 17.06 -9.52
C LEU A 71 -4.27 16.80 -10.71
N LYS A 72 -4.65 15.54 -10.95
CA LYS A 72 -5.58 15.18 -12.02
C LYS A 72 -6.97 15.75 -11.77
N LEU A 73 -7.45 15.74 -10.53
CA LEU A 73 -8.74 16.32 -10.17
C LEU A 73 -8.78 17.83 -10.44
N VAL A 74 -7.68 18.54 -10.14
CA VAL A 74 -7.52 19.97 -10.43
C VAL A 74 -7.41 20.23 -11.95
N HIS A 75 -6.70 19.38 -12.68
CA HIS A 75 -6.44 19.55 -14.12
C HIS A 75 -7.65 19.20 -15.00
N GLU A 76 -8.26 18.02 -14.82
CA GLU A 76 -9.38 17.54 -15.64
C GLU A 76 -10.72 18.20 -15.26
N ARG A 77 -10.78 18.98 -14.17
CA ARG A 77 -11.98 19.67 -13.64
C ARG A 77 -13.24 18.78 -13.51
N GLY A 78 -13.05 17.46 -13.48
CA GLY A 78 -14.14 16.51 -13.42
C GLY A 78 -13.63 15.10 -13.18
N PHE A 79 -14.31 14.39 -12.28
CA PHE A 79 -14.20 12.94 -12.14
C PHE A 79 -15.54 12.33 -12.60
N ASP A 80 -15.53 11.04 -12.95
CA ASP A 80 -16.74 10.37 -13.40
C ASP A 80 -17.82 10.44 -12.31
N LYS A 81 -18.93 11.11 -12.64
CA LYS A 81 -20.05 11.31 -11.72
C LYS A 81 -20.65 9.97 -11.30
N GLN A 82 -20.64 8.96 -12.17
CA GLN A 82 -21.16 7.64 -11.85
C GLN A 82 -20.42 7.00 -10.68
N ILE A 83 -19.09 7.18 -10.62
CA ILE A 83 -18.27 6.69 -9.51
C ILE A 83 -18.50 7.54 -8.27
N LEU A 84 -18.56 8.88 -8.39
CA LEU A 84 -18.74 9.77 -7.23
C LEU A 84 -20.09 9.59 -6.51
N THR A 85 -21.17 9.37 -7.27
CA THR A 85 -22.54 9.24 -6.73
C THR A 85 -22.95 7.79 -6.49
N HIS A 86 -22.05 6.83 -6.66
CA HIS A 86 -22.35 5.43 -6.41
C HIS A 86 -22.73 5.21 -4.94
N PRO A 87 -23.71 4.33 -4.61
CA PRO A 87 -24.12 4.07 -3.23
C PRO A 87 -22.96 3.69 -2.29
N VAL A 88 -21.98 2.95 -2.81
CA VAL A 88 -20.76 2.59 -2.06
C VAL A 88 -19.91 3.82 -1.77
N SER A 89 -19.77 4.75 -2.72
CA SER A 89 -19.05 6.01 -2.51
C SER A 89 -19.73 6.86 -1.43
N LEU A 90 -21.06 6.92 -1.45
CA LEU A 90 -21.84 7.62 -0.42
C LEU A 90 -21.64 7.01 0.97
N ALA A 91 -21.67 5.68 1.08
CA ALA A 91 -21.40 5.00 2.34
C ALA A 91 -19.98 5.30 2.86
N ILE A 92 -18.99 5.35 1.96
CA ILE A 92 -17.62 5.74 2.30
C ILE A 92 -17.57 7.20 2.80
N TYR A 93 -18.27 8.13 2.15
CA TYR A 93 -18.30 9.52 2.61
C TYR A 93 -18.91 9.66 4.00
N ILE A 94 -20.01 8.94 4.28
CA ILE A 94 -20.64 8.92 5.60
C ILE A 94 -19.66 8.36 6.64
N ASN A 95 -18.95 7.28 6.32
CA ASN A 95 -17.95 6.70 7.21
C ASN A 95 -16.79 7.66 7.48
N LEU A 96 -16.25 8.32 6.45
CA LEU A 96 -15.16 9.30 6.60
C LEU A 96 -15.60 10.53 7.38
N LEU A 97 -16.83 11.01 7.17
CA LEU A 97 -17.41 12.11 7.95
C LEU A 97 -17.54 11.71 9.43
N TRP A 98 -18.02 10.51 9.71
CA TRP A 98 -18.12 10.00 11.07
C TRP A 98 -16.74 9.87 11.74
N LEU A 99 -15.75 9.32 11.01
CA LEU A 99 -14.37 9.26 11.48
C LEU A 99 -13.82 10.64 11.78
N PHE A 100 -14.09 11.64 10.95
CA PHE A 100 -13.68 13.02 11.20
C PHE A 100 -14.29 13.57 12.49
N LEU A 101 -15.59 13.39 12.71
CA LEU A 101 -16.26 13.84 13.94
C LEU A 101 -15.67 13.19 15.18
N THR A 102 -15.50 11.85 15.16
CA THR A 102 -14.93 11.12 16.28
C THR A 102 -13.45 11.45 16.52
N ALA A 103 -12.69 11.80 15.48
CA ALA A 103 -11.30 12.22 15.61
C ALA A 103 -11.17 13.56 16.34
N LEU A 104 -12.13 14.48 16.17
CA LEU A 104 -12.16 15.76 16.88
C LEU A 104 -12.48 15.60 18.37
N THR A 105 -13.34 14.64 18.72
CA THR A 105 -13.73 14.36 20.11
C THR A 105 -12.82 13.34 20.82
N SER A 106 -11.74 12.91 20.16
CA SER A 106 -10.85 11.87 20.67
C SER A 106 -9.95 12.36 21.80
N THR A 107 -9.62 11.48 22.74
CA THR A 107 -8.62 11.72 23.79
C THR A 107 -7.20 11.89 23.23
N MET A 108 -6.95 11.36 22.03
CA MET A 108 -5.70 11.52 21.28
C MET A 108 -5.98 12.08 19.87
N PRO A 109 -6.26 13.39 19.73
CA PRO A 109 -6.64 13.98 18.45
C PRO A 109 -5.58 13.82 17.36
N VAL A 110 -4.30 13.99 17.72
CA VAL A 110 -3.18 13.89 16.75
C VAL A 110 -3.10 12.50 16.11
N VAL A 111 -3.26 11.43 16.90
CA VAL A 111 -3.25 10.05 16.40
C VAL A 111 -4.47 9.79 15.54
N SER A 112 -5.63 10.29 15.97
CA SER A 112 -6.90 10.12 15.27
C SER A 112 -6.93 10.83 13.91
N ILE A 113 -6.35 12.04 13.84
CA ILE A 113 -6.20 12.79 12.57
C ILE A 113 -5.23 12.07 11.63
N LYS A 114 -4.10 11.54 12.14
CA LYS A 114 -3.18 10.72 11.31
C LYS A 114 -3.88 9.50 10.73
N PHE A 115 -4.70 8.82 11.54
CA PHE A 115 -5.51 7.69 11.07
C PHE A 115 -6.55 8.11 10.02
N LEU A 116 -7.23 9.24 10.21
CA LEU A 116 -8.18 9.77 9.23
C LEU A 116 -7.50 10.09 7.89
N LEU A 117 -6.35 10.77 7.93
CA LEU A 117 -5.55 11.04 6.73
C LEU A 117 -5.16 9.75 6.02
N ALA A 118 -4.79 8.72 6.79
CA ALA A 118 -4.51 7.41 6.23
C ALA A 118 -5.73 6.81 5.53
N ARG A 119 -6.90 6.86 6.15
CA ARG A 119 -8.15 6.39 5.53
C ARG A 119 -8.51 7.17 4.25
N ILE A 120 -8.35 8.49 4.27
CA ILE A 120 -8.65 9.34 3.09
C ILE A 120 -7.74 8.98 1.92
N TRP A 121 -6.42 8.84 2.13
CA TRP A 121 -5.52 8.53 1.02
C TRP A 121 -5.76 7.14 0.43
N PHE A 122 -6.17 6.18 1.27
CA PHE A 122 -6.49 4.81 0.83
C PHE A 122 -7.76 4.81 -0.02
N VAL A 123 -8.79 5.54 0.40
CA VAL A 123 -10.03 5.69 -0.38
C VAL A 123 -9.78 6.45 -1.68
N ALA A 124 -9.10 7.59 -1.62
CA ALA A 124 -8.78 8.40 -2.80
C ALA A 124 -7.98 7.61 -3.84
N GLY A 125 -6.92 6.93 -3.39
CA GLY A 125 -6.02 6.16 -4.25
C GLY A 125 -6.61 4.82 -4.70
N LEU A 126 -7.01 3.94 -3.79
CA LEU A 126 -7.38 2.57 -4.14
C LEU A 126 -8.86 2.38 -4.48
N TYR A 127 -9.78 3.23 -4.02
CA TYR A 127 -11.18 3.05 -4.40
C TYR A 127 -11.46 3.78 -5.71
N PHE A 128 -11.25 5.10 -5.76
CA PHE A 128 -11.65 5.89 -6.94
C PHE A 128 -10.81 5.58 -8.18
N LEU A 129 -9.49 5.49 -8.06
CA LEU A 129 -8.67 5.23 -9.25
C LEU A 129 -8.84 3.81 -9.76
N THR A 130 -8.93 2.82 -8.88
CA THR A 130 -9.11 1.43 -9.29
C THR A 130 -10.50 1.22 -9.90
N ALA A 131 -11.53 1.88 -9.38
CA ALA A 131 -12.85 1.92 -10.01
C ALA A 131 -12.80 2.51 -11.43
N LYS A 132 -12.03 3.59 -11.64
CA LYS A 132 -11.81 4.17 -12.98
C LYS A 132 -10.99 3.26 -13.88
N MET A 133 -9.96 2.60 -13.36
CA MET A 133 -9.08 1.70 -14.13
C MET A 133 -9.80 0.42 -14.56
N PHE A 134 -10.72 -0.09 -13.74
CA PHE A 134 -11.45 -1.32 -14.01
C PHE A 134 -12.68 -1.15 -14.89
N SER A 135 -13.15 0.09 -15.13
CA SER A 135 -14.25 0.33 -16.07
C SER A 135 -13.92 -0.13 -17.49
N GLU A 136 -12.63 -0.20 -17.86
CA GLU A 136 -12.14 -0.68 -19.17
C GLU A 136 -11.98 -2.22 -19.26
N GLY A 137 -12.26 -2.96 -18.18
CA GLY A 137 -12.37 -4.43 -18.14
C GLY A 137 -11.06 -5.22 -18.26
N LYS A 138 -10.12 -4.83 -19.12
CA LYS A 138 -8.85 -5.57 -19.36
C LYS A 138 -7.82 -5.42 -18.24
N ASN A 139 -8.03 -4.48 -17.34
CA ASN A 139 -7.07 -4.09 -16.30
C ASN A 139 -7.24 -4.89 -15.01
N ILE A 140 -8.41 -5.51 -14.78
CA ILE A 140 -8.69 -6.25 -13.55
C ILE A 140 -7.93 -7.57 -13.47
N GLU A 141 -7.88 -8.33 -14.57
CA GLU A 141 -7.16 -9.61 -14.62
C GLU A 141 -5.67 -9.41 -14.35
N LYS A 142 -5.06 -8.39 -14.97
CA LYS A 142 -3.65 -8.04 -14.73
C LYS A 142 -3.40 -7.66 -13.28
N TYR A 143 -4.28 -6.85 -12.69
CA TYR A 143 -4.18 -6.44 -11.28
C TYR A 143 -4.22 -7.65 -10.35
N VAL A 144 -5.17 -8.56 -10.56
CA VAL A 144 -5.33 -9.78 -9.76
C VAL A 144 -4.10 -10.69 -9.93
N TRP A 145 -3.64 -10.93 -11.16
CA TRP A 145 -2.47 -11.77 -11.40
C TRP A 145 -1.19 -11.23 -10.76
N LEU A 146 -0.96 -9.92 -10.80
CA LEU A 146 0.20 -9.31 -10.16
C LEU A 146 0.20 -9.53 -8.64
N TYR A 147 -0.97 -9.38 -8.01
CA TYR A 147 -1.14 -9.65 -6.58
C TYR A 147 -0.98 -11.14 -6.26
N VAL A 148 -1.60 -12.03 -7.05
CA VAL A 148 -1.53 -13.49 -6.83
C VAL A 148 -0.10 -14.00 -6.98
N VAL A 149 0.62 -13.58 -8.02
CA VAL A 149 2.00 -14.01 -8.26
C VAL A 149 2.91 -13.56 -7.11
N SER A 150 2.82 -12.31 -6.67
CA SER A 150 3.64 -11.83 -5.55
C SER A 150 3.28 -12.51 -4.24
N LEU A 151 1.99 -12.74 -3.98
CA LEU A 151 1.56 -13.49 -2.81
C LEU A 151 2.11 -14.91 -2.83
N VAL A 152 2.00 -15.63 -3.95
CA VAL A 152 2.52 -17.00 -4.14
C VAL A 152 4.02 -17.07 -3.82
N VAL A 153 4.81 -16.07 -4.23
CA VAL A 153 6.23 -15.99 -3.86
C VAL A 153 6.41 -15.96 -2.34
N VAL A 154 5.61 -15.17 -1.62
CA VAL A 154 5.65 -15.12 -0.16
C VAL A 154 5.18 -16.43 0.46
N ILE A 155 4.14 -17.07 -0.09
CA ILE A 155 3.69 -18.40 0.36
C ILE A 155 4.84 -19.40 0.30
N PHE A 156 5.53 -19.49 -0.84
CA PHE A 156 6.65 -20.41 -1.00
C PHE A 156 7.80 -20.08 -0.04
N TYR A 157 8.12 -18.81 0.16
CA TYR A 157 9.13 -18.39 1.14
C TYR A 157 8.77 -18.85 2.55
N THR A 158 7.55 -18.55 2.99
CA THR A 158 7.02 -18.91 4.31
C THR A 158 7.01 -20.43 4.50
N LEU A 159 6.52 -21.19 3.53
CA LEU A 159 6.49 -22.66 3.61
C LEU A 159 7.90 -23.26 3.72
N ASN A 160 8.84 -22.82 2.89
CA ASN A 160 10.23 -23.30 2.94
C ASN A 160 10.86 -23.03 4.32
N ARG A 161 10.62 -21.86 4.89
CA ARG A 161 11.09 -21.52 6.24
C ARG A 161 10.38 -22.36 7.31
N HIS A 162 9.08 -22.63 7.16
CA HIS A 162 8.32 -23.46 8.09
C HIS A 162 8.87 -24.90 8.16
N PHE A 163 9.23 -25.49 7.00
CA PHE A 163 9.85 -26.82 6.95
C PHE A 163 11.14 -26.89 7.77
N GLY A 164 11.94 -25.81 7.82
CA GLY A 164 13.18 -25.75 8.58
C GLY A 164 13.02 -25.75 10.11
N TYR A 165 11.85 -25.33 10.62
CA TYR A 165 11.57 -25.26 12.07
C TYR A 165 10.60 -26.34 12.56
N GLY A 166 10.07 -27.17 11.66
CA GLY A 166 9.13 -28.24 11.96
C GLY A 166 7.67 -27.86 11.73
N ILE A 167 7.01 -28.59 10.84
CA ILE A 167 5.62 -28.35 10.36
C ILE A 167 4.53 -28.43 11.45
N TRP A 168 4.83 -29.03 12.60
CA TRP A 168 3.86 -29.24 13.68
C TRP A 168 3.96 -28.18 14.79
N ASN A 169 4.93 -27.26 14.70
CA ASN A 169 5.15 -26.26 15.72
C ASN A 169 4.33 -24.99 15.45
N LYS A 170 3.22 -24.85 16.18
CA LYS A 170 2.29 -23.72 16.04
C LYS A 170 2.90 -22.37 16.43
N GLU A 171 3.87 -22.33 17.34
CA GLU A 171 4.53 -21.08 17.72
C GLU A 171 5.34 -20.51 16.56
N VAL A 172 5.81 -21.39 15.67
CA VAL A 172 6.63 -21.03 14.52
C VAL A 172 5.80 -20.32 13.45
N ALA A 173 4.49 -20.62 13.35
CA ALA A 173 3.58 -19.90 12.45
C ALA A 173 3.55 -18.39 12.71
N ASN A 174 3.83 -17.93 13.94
CA ASN A 174 3.79 -16.51 14.27
C ASN A 174 4.93 -15.69 13.66
N PHE A 175 6.09 -16.28 13.37
CA PHE A 175 7.26 -15.52 12.90
C PHE A 175 7.82 -16.01 11.56
N VAL A 176 7.31 -17.12 11.01
CA VAL A 176 7.82 -17.67 9.75
C VAL A 176 7.52 -16.79 8.54
N CYS A 177 6.46 -16.00 8.61
CA CYS A 177 6.10 -15.06 7.56
C CYS A 177 7.00 -13.80 7.55
N ASN A 178 7.84 -13.61 8.57
CA ASN A 178 8.84 -12.54 8.62
C ASN A 178 9.88 -12.74 7.51
N PRO A 179 10.29 -11.70 6.77
CA PRO A 179 10.09 -10.27 7.08
C PRO A 179 8.89 -9.60 6.39
N PHE A 180 8.12 -10.33 5.58
CA PHE A 180 7.01 -9.79 4.79
C PHE A 180 5.76 -9.53 5.63
N TYR A 181 5.48 -10.41 6.58
CA TYR A 181 4.35 -10.26 7.49
C TYR A 181 4.81 -10.43 8.94
N LYS A 182 4.31 -9.55 9.83
CA LYS A 182 4.62 -9.58 11.26
C LYS A 182 4.08 -10.83 11.95
N ASP A 183 2.95 -11.32 11.48
CA ASP A 183 2.32 -12.55 11.94
C ASP A 183 1.54 -13.24 10.81
N HIS A 184 1.10 -14.47 11.06
CA HIS A 184 0.26 -15.23 10.15
C HIS A 184 -1.17 -14.69 10.01
N THR A 185 -1.65 -13.83 10.93
CA THR A 185 -2.99 -13.23 10.85
C THR A 185 -3.04 -12.08 9.84
N SER A 186 -1.90 -11.46 9.55
CA SER A 186 -1.74 -10.49 8.46
C SER A 186 -1.76 -11.17 7.08
N TYR A 187 -1.59 -12.49 7.04
CA TYR A 187 -1.51 -13.32 5.85
C TYR A 187 -2.84 -14.02 5.51
N GLY A 188 -3.75 -14.18 6.49
CA GLY A 188 -4.95 -15.03 6.40
C GLY A 188 -6.26 -14.33 6.76
#